data_AF-A0A542HR77-F1
#
_entry.id   AF-A0A542HR77-F1
#
_cell.length_a   1.000
_cell.length_b   1.000
_cell.length_c   1.000
_cell.angle_alpha   90.00
_cell.angle_beta   90.00
_cell.angle_gamma   90.00
#
_symmetry.space_group_name_H-M   'P 1'
#
loop_
_entity.id
_entity.type
_entity.pdbx_description
1 polymer ?
#
loop_
_entity_poly.entity_id
_entity_poly.type
_entity_poly.pdbx_seq_one_letter_code
_entity_poly.pdbx_strand_id
1 'polypeptide(L)'
;MRLYRNLAAGAASLALFTTLSGCGSDSETKTGADSVFGSDGSGSSGDSGSANLPSAKTLRDVQEFISGAGLPCDNLTDDESAQGTPSEGFLGPSNDDDDATQKAEADAWKIGKSGFCGETRSDTGGWIIYLPSDMKGFQENYRKQAQEFAKEDGWTDKLARGRFLFGADFIVDPTNYQASKTLLEAGLLLENCDPSFKAPDGYRVQDAQASGCVLTNYLLDPLDQ
;
A
#
# COMPACT_ATOMS: atom_id res chain seq x y z
N MET A 1 12.29 2.82 -24.43
CA MET A 1 13.06 1.59 -24.72
C MET A 1 14.52 1.80 -24.40
N ARG A 2 15.06 1.17 -23.35
CA ARG A 2 16.51 1.06 -23.15
C ARG A 2 16.87 -0.42 -23.02
N LEU A 3 17.81 -0.82 -23.85
CA LEU A 3 18.25 -2.19 -24.11
C LEU A 3 19.14 -2.73 -22.98
N TYR A 4 18.89 -4.00 -22.67
CA TYR A 4 19.60 -4.89 -21.76
C TYR A 4 21.12 -4.95 -21.95
N ARG A 5 21.85 -5.17 -20.84
CA ARG A 5 23.11 -5.93 -20.83
C ARG A 5 23.08 -6.95 -19.70
N ASN A 6 22.86 -8.21 -20.07
CA ASN A 6 23.12 -9.39 -19.24
C ASN A 6 24.62 -9.71 -19.29
N LEU A 7 25.23 -10.05 -18.15
CA LEU A 7 26.42 -10.92 -18.07
C LEU A 7 26.46 -11.69 -16.74
N ALA A 8 26.07 -12.97 -16.85
CA ALA A 8 26.63 -14.21 -16.28
C ALA A 8 27.29 -14.28 -14.87
N ALA A 9 26.77 -15.29 -14.14
CA ALA A 9 27.46 -16.38 -13.42
C ALA A 9 28.22 -16.12 -12.11
N GLY A 10 27.72 -16.76 -11.05
CA GLY A 10 28.46 -17.05 -9.83
C GLY A 10 27.70 -18.05 -8.96
N ALA A 11 28.01 -19.33 -9.11
CA ALA A 11 27.50 -20.40 -8.25
C ALA A 11 28.20 -20.38 -6.90
N ALA A 12 27.45 -20.48 -5.80
CA ALA A 12 27.97 -20.78 -4.48
C ALA A 12 27.10 -21.87 -3.84
N SER A 13 27.66 -23.08 -3.76
CA SER A 13 27.17 -24.19 -2.94
C SER A 13 27.60 -23.96 -1.49
N LEU A 14 26.79 -24.33 -0.49
CA LEU A 14 27.23 -25.07 0.72
C LEU A 14 26.11 -25.35 1.75
N ALA A 15 26.04 -26.64 2.13
CA ALA A 15 25.84 -27.23 3.46
C ALA A 15 24.50 -27.08 4.24
N LEU A 16 23.67 -28.10 4.08
CA LEU A 16 23.11 -29.05 5.08
C LEU A 16 23.21 -28.81 6.62
N PHE A 17 22.06 -29.13 7.24
CA PHE A 17 21.73 -29.63 8.60
C PHE A 17 21.87 -28.72 9.83
N THR A 18 20.74 -28.52 10.54
CA THR A 18 20.51 -29.13 11.86
C THR A 18 19.02 -29.13 12.21
N THR A 19 18.48 -30.30 12.52
CA THR A 19 17.18 -30.51 13.16
C THR A 19 17.32 -30.33 14.67
N LEU A 20 16.47 -29.52 15.28
CA LEU A 20 16.26 -29.52 16.73
C LEU A 20 14.83 -29.94 17.04
N SER A 21 14.73 -31.13 17.61
CA SER A 21 13.58 -31.68 18.31
C SER A 21 13.57 -31.21 19.76
N GLY A 22 12.39 -30.86 20.30
CA GLY A 22 12.05 -31.26 21.67
C GLY A 22 11.40 -30.21 22.59
N CYS A 23 10.35 -30.70 23.26
CA CYS A 23 9.75 -30.28 24.54
C CYS A 23 8.87 -29.01 24.49
N GLY A 24 7.56 -29.02 24.75
CA GLY A 24 6.69 -30.00 25.43
C GLY A 24 6.16 -29.39 26.73
N SER A 25 4.84 -29.16 26.81
CA SER A 25 3.94 -29.48 27.94
C SER A 25 2.74 -28.53 27.99
N ASP A 26 1.56 -29.11 27.76
CA ASP A 26 0.25 -28.58 28.09
C ASP A 26 0.07 -28.42 29.61
N SER A 27 -0.74 -27.44 30.01
CA SER A 27 -1.45 -27.43 31.31
C SER A 27 -2.72 -26.60 31.20
N GLU A 28 -3.85 -27.28 31.39
CA GLU A 28 -5.22 -26.80 31.31
C GLU A 28 -5.73 -26.08 32.59
N THR A 29 -6.62 -25.11 32.35
CA THR A 29 -7.86 -24.75 33.09
C THR A 29 -7.82 -24.15 34.52
N LYS A 30 -8.44 -22.96 34.67
CA LYS A 30 -9.62 -22.60 35.52
C LYS A 30 -9.72 -21.06 35.66
N THR A 31 -10.69 -20.39 35.03
CA THR A 31 -12.05 -20.02 35.52
C THR A 31 -12.16 -19.24 36.84
N GLY A 32 -12.79 -18.06 36.72
CA GLY A 32 -13.46 -17.27 37.78
C GLY A 32 -12.56 -16.22 38.44
N ALA A 33 -12.97 -14.96 38.69
CA ALA A 33 -14.26 -14.31 38.57
C ALA A 33 -14.07 -12.78 38.79
N ASP A 34 -14.97 -12.00 38.17
CA ASP A 34 -15.54 -10.72 38.60
C ASP A 34 -14.67 -9.50 39.01
N SER A 35 -14.77 -8.42 38.21
CA SER A 35 -15.22 -7.12 38.72
C SER A 35 -15.74 -6.19 37.60
N VAL A 36 -17.07 -6.17 37.47
CA VAL A 36 -17.94 -5.00 37.35
C VAL A 36 -17.29 -3.65 36.98
N PHE A 37 -17.53 -3.16 35.76
CA PHE A 37 -17.90 -1.75 35.50
C PHE A 37 -18.74 -1.70 34.22
N GLY A 38 -20.00 -1.28 34.39
CA GLY A 38 -20.91 -1.02 33.29
C GLY A 38 -20.64 0.33 32.64
N SER A 39 -20.95 0.44 31.36
CA SER A 39 -21.41 1.67 30.73
C SER A 39 -22.29 1.29 29.55
N ASP A 40 -23.56 1.66 29.69
CA ASP A 40 -24.58 1.60 28.66
C ASP A 40 -24.17 2.46 27.47
N GLY A 41 -23.94 1.81 26.33
CA GLY A 41 -23.78 2.45 25.02
C GLY A 41 -24.94 2.04 24.14
N SER A 42 -25.95 2.91 24.08
CA SER A 42 -27.16 2.78 23.27
C SER A 42 -26.85 2.33 21.84
N GLY A 43 -27.48 1.24 21.42
CA GLY A 43 -27.48 0.80 20.03
C GLY A 43 -28.23 1.81 19.17
N SER A 44 -27.50 2.46 18.27
CA SER A 44 -28.08 3.14 17.12
C SER A 44 -27.94 2.23 15.92
N SER A 45 -29.02 1.56 15.56
CA SER A 45 -29.16 0.92 14.26
C SER A 45 -29.36 2.02 13.21
N GLY A 46 -28.49 2.02 12.19
CA GLY A 46 -28.68 2.78 10.95
C GLY A 46 -27.67 3.91 10.74
N ASP A 47 -26.43 3.55 10.40
CA ASP A 47 -25.70 4.27 9.36
C ASP A 47 -24.74 3.31 8.67
N SER A 48 -24.98 3.04 7.40
CA SER A 48 -24.13 2.22 6.54
C SER A 48 -22.86 3.00 6.18
N GLY A 49 -21.88 2.98 7.08
CA GLY A 49 -20.52 2.54 6.77
C GLY A 49 -19.61 3.44 5.92
N SER A 50 -19.52 4.75 6.20
CA SER A 50 -18.29 5.50 5.87
C SER A 50 -17.37 5.49 7.09
N ALA A 51 -16.69 4.37 7.35
CA ALA A 51 -15.57 4.41 8.29
C ALA A 51 -14.57 5.45 7.79
N ASN A 52 -14.20 6.45 8.60
CA ASN A 52 -13.27 7.48 8.11
C ASN A 52 -11.92 6.84 7.78
N LEU A 53 -11.35 7.18 6.62
CA LEU A 53 -9.98 6.80 6.28
C LEU A 53 -9.01 7.39 7.30
N PRO A 54 -7.91 6.70 7.66
CA PRO A 54 -6.88 7.26 8.53
C PRO A 54 -6.26 8.50 7.87
N SER A 55 -5.87 9.48 8.68
CA SER A 55 -5.28 10.74 8.22
C SER A 55 -3.88 10.91 8.82
N ALA A 56 -2.97 11.40 8.01
CA ALA A 56 -1.58 11.70 8.36
C ALA A 56 -1.08 12.82 7.44
N LYS A 57 -0.64 13.94 8.03
CA LYS A 57 -0.37 15.19 7.29
C LYS A 57 1.10 15.38 6.95
N THR A 58 1.98 14.58 7.54
CA THR A 58 3.42 14.65 7.31
C THR A 58 3.96 13.25 7.01
N LEU A 59 5.12 13.18 6.34
CA LEU A 59 5.77 11.90 6.06
C LEU A 59 6.07 11.12 7.36
N ARG A 60 6.35 11.84 8.46
CA ARG A 60 6.60 11.23 9.77
C ARG A 60 5.32 10.64 10.36
N ASP A 61 4.18 11.32 10.25
CA ASP A 61 2.91 10.77 10.72
C ASP A 61 2.53 9.51 9.92
N VAL A 62 2.83 9.48 8.61
CA VAL A 62 2.62 8.28 7.79
C VAL A 62 3.58 7.17 8.21
N GLN A 63 4.85 7.48 8.48
CA GLN A 63 5.81 6.51 9.03
C GLN A 63 5.29 5.91 10.35
N GLU A 64 4.81 6.74 11.27
CA GLU A 64 4.23 6.30 12.54
C GLU A 64 2.99 5.42 12.34
N PHE A 65 2.13 5.76 11.37
CA PHE A 65 1.00 4.92 10.99
C PHE A 65 1.44 3.53 10.50
N ILE A 66 2.40 3.47 9.57
CA ILE A 66 2.91 2.21 9.01
C ILE A 66 3.56 1.37 10.11
N SER A 67 4.44 1.97 10.91
CA SER A 67 5.09 1.29 12.04
C SER A 67 4.10 0.85 13.11
N GLY A 68 3.06 1.64 13.37
CA GLY A 68 1.96 1.30 14.28
C GLY A 68 1.13 0.09 13.81
N ALA A 69 1.08 -0.15 12.49
CA ALA A 69 0.49 -1.35 11.90
C ALA A 69 1.41 -2.60 11.99
N GLY A 70 2.60 -2.47 12.61
CA GLY A 70 3.56 -3.57 12.76
C GLY A 70 4.46 -3.79 11.55
N LEU A 71 4.53 -2.82 10.63
CA LEU A 71 5.33 -2.88 9.42
C LEU A 71 6.66 -2.10 9.59
N PRO A 72 7.82 -2.63 9.18
CA PRO A 72 9.12 -2.04 9.54
C PRO A 72 9.53 -0.80 8.71
N CYS A 73 8.82 0.32 8.90
CA CYS A 73 9.08 1.61 8.22
C CYS A 73 10.12 2.45 8.97
N ASP A 74 11.37 2.00 8.92
CA ASP A 74 12.53 2.71 9.46
C ASP A 74 13.23 3.57 8.39
N ASN A 75 14.14 4.45 8.83
CA ASN A 75 15.00 5.25 7.93
C ASN A 75 14.22 6.11 6.91
N LEU A 76 13.12 6.74 7.34
CA LEU A 76 12.36 7.66 6.50
C LEU A 76 13.25 8.76 5.91
N THR A 77 13.17 8.94 4.59
CA THR A 77 13.86 9.99 3.85
C THR A 77 12.99 10.52 2.71
N ASP A 78 13.16 11.80 2.36
CA ASP A 78 12.62 12.44 1.16
C ASP A 78 13.71 12.73 0.12
N ASP A 79 14.95 12.31 0.37
CA ASP A 79 16.05 12.38 -0.59
C ASP A 79 15.97 11.22 -1.60
N GLU A 80 15.66 11.55 -2.85
CA GLU A 80 15.53 10.60 -3.96
C GLU A 80 16.87 9.92 -4.32
N SER A 81 17.99 10.53 -3.92
CA SER A 81 19.34 9.99 -4.14
C SER A 81 19.84 9.15 -2.96
N ALA A 82 19.05 9.01 -1.89
CA ALA A 82 19.47 8.29 -0.71
C ALA A 82 19.69 6.79 -0.96
N GLN A 83 20.50 6.18 -0.09
CA GLN A 83 20.64 4.73 -0.09
C GLN A 83 19.29 4.10 0.26
N GLY A 84 18.83 3.16 -0.56
CA GLY A 84 17.52 2.53 -0.38
C GLY A 84 16.40 3.18 -1.18
N THR A 85 16.66 4.13 -2.09
CA THR A 85 15.62 4.59 -3.04
C THR A 85 15.03 3.39 -3.82
N PRO A 86 13.71 3.25 -3.94
CA PRO A 86 13.10 2.19 -4.75
C PRO A 86 13.73 2.10 -6.15
N SER A 87 13.94 0.88 -6.66
CA SER A 87 14.53 0.70 -8.00
C SER A 87 13.65 1.23 -9.11
N GLU A 88 12.33 1.23 -8.89
CA GLU A 88 11.31 1.73 -9.80
C GLU A 88 10.18 2.37 -8.99
N GLY A 89 9.36 3.18 -9.65
CA GLY A 89 8.07 3.62 -9.13
C GLY A 89 8.10 4.76 -8.10
N PHE A 90 9.28 5.20 -7.62
CA PHE A 90 9.39 6.40 -6.81
C PHE A 90 9.10 7.65 -7.66
N LEU A 91 8.16 8.46 -7.22
CA LEU A 91 7.74 9.69 -7.90
C LEU A 91 7.96 10.91 -6.99
N GLY A 92 8.89 11.75 -7.39
CA GLY A 92 9.16 13.05 -6.77
C GLY A 92 8.15 14.13 -7.14
N PRO A 93 7.99 15.20 -6.32
CA PRO A 93 7.56 16.47 -6.88
C PRO A 93 8.61 16.96 -7.89
N SER A 94 8.17 17.72 -8.90
CA SER A 94 9.10 18.29 -9.88
C SER A 94 10.13 19.21 -9.23
N ASN A 95 11.37 19.19 -9.70
CA ASN A 95 12.45 20.06 -9.27
C ASN A 95 13.04 20.89 -10.43
N ASP A 96 13.99 21.77 -10.13
CA ASP A 96 14.59 22.67 -11.12
C ASP A 96 15.45 21.94 -12.16
N ASP A 97 16.01 20.77 -11.82
CA ASP A 97 16.87 19.96 -12.67
C ASP A 97 16.08 19.09 -13.67
N ASP A 98 14.78 18.90 -13.45
CA ASP A 98 13.91 18.12 -14.33
C ASP A 98 13.73 18.75 -15.72
N ASP A 99 13.72 17.93 -16.77
CA ASP A 99 13.31 18.37 -18.10
C ASP A 99 11.78 18.56 -18.22
N ALA A 100 11.33 19.11 -19.34
CA ALA A 100 9.90 19.41 -19.55
C ALA A 100 9.00 18.16 -19.51
N THR A 101 9.51 16.99 -19.88
CA THR A 101 8.76 15.73 -19.85
C THR A 101 8.63 15.24 -18.41
N GLN A 102 9.73 15.27 -17.65
CA GLN A 102 9.76 14.89 -16.24
C GLN A 102 8.85 15.78 -15.40
N LYS A 103 8.92 17.11 -15.61
CA LYS A 103 8.02 18.07 -14.96
C LYS A 103 6.55 17.76 -15.27
N ALA A 104 6.22 17.52 -16.53
CA ALA A 104 4.85 17.19 -16.94
C ALA A 104 4.33 15.87 -16.33
N GLU A 105 5.20 14.87 -16.17
CA GLU A 105 4.86 13.61 -15.51
C GLU A 105 4.59 13.84 -14.01
N ALA A 106 5.51 14.48 -13.30
CA ALA A 106 5.34 14.79 -11.87
C ALA A 106 4.09 15.64 -11.61
N ASP A 107 3.84 16.66 -12.44
CA ASP A 107 2.65 17.52 -12.37
C ASP A 107 1.34 16.77 -12.60
N ALA A 108 1.35 15.69 -13.39
CA ALA A 108 0.17 14.88 -13.63
C ALA A 108 -0.24 14.08 -12.38
N TRP A 109 0.74 13.67 -11.56
CA TRP A 109 0.49 12.92 -10.33
C TRP A 109 0.00 13.78 -9.17
N LYS A 110 0.14 15.11 -9.22
CA LYS A 110 -0.30 16.01 -8.14
C LYS A 110 0.32 15.67 -6.78
N ILE A 111 1.62 15.34 -6.78
CA ILE A 111 2.37 15.05 -5.56
C ILE A 111 2.88 16.37 -4.98
N GLY A 112 2.55 16.66 -3.71
CA GLY A 112 3.07 17.82 -2.99
C GLY A 112 4.37 17.50 -2.26
N LYS A 113 4.45 16.30 -1.67
CA LYS A 113 5.66 15.75 -1.06
C LYS A 113 5.69 14.24 -1.23
N SER A 114 6.87 13.68 -1.40
CA SER A 114 7.09 12.24 -1.38
C SER A 114 8.26 11.88 -0.48
N GLY A 115 8.32 10.61 -0.10
CA GLY A 115 9.43 10.03 0.62
C GLY A 115 9.31 8.51 0.65
N PHE A 116 10.27 7.84 1.25
CA PHE A 116 10.21 6.41 1.42
C PHE A 116 10.88 5.99 2.73
N CYS A 117 10.52 4.80 3.20
CA CYS A 117 11.10 4.16 4.38
C CYS A 117 11.21 2.64 4.15
N GLY A 118 11.97 1.98 5.01
CA GLY A 118 12.19 0.54 4.96
C GLY A 118 13.16 0.09 3.89
N GLU A 119 13.14 -1.21 3.65
CA GLU A 119 14.05 -1.90 2.73
C GLU A 119 13.40 -2.06 1.37
N THR A 120 13.21 -0.94 0.65
CA THR A 120 12.44 -0.86 -0.61
C THR A 120 12.94 -1.79 -1.73
N ARG A 121 14.20 -2.24 -1.64
CA ARG A 121 14.87 -3.14 -2.60
C ARG A 121 14.98 -4.60 -2.11
N SER A 122 14.35 -4.93 -0.99
CA SER A 122 14.36 -6.28 -0.40
C SER A 122 13.02 -6.98 -0.55
N ASP A 123 13.01 -8.29 -0.33
CA ASP A 123 11.77 -9.08 -0.26
C ASP A 123 10.90 -8.70 0.94
N THR A 124 11.45 -8.10 2.00
CA THR A 124 10.65 -7.56 3.11
C THR A 124 9.82 -6.35 2.65
N GLY A 125 10.26 -5.69 1.58
CA GLY A 125 9.64 -4.50 1.02
C GLY A 125 9.94 -3.22 1.80
N GLY A 126 9.56 -2.11 1.19
CA GLY A 126 9.50 -0.80 1.81
C GLY A 126 8.24 -0.07 1.37
N TRP A 127 8.11 1.18 1.79
CA TRP A 127 6.91 1.98 1.54
C TRP A 127 7.32 3.29 0.91
N ILE A 128 6.77 3.55 -0.27
CA ILE A 128 6.80 4.87 -0.86
C ILE A 128 5.57 5.61 -0.35
N ILE A 129 5.79 6.82 0.15
CA ILE A 129 4.79 7.65 0.78
C ILE A 129 4.58 8.88 -0.09
N TYR A 130 3.33 9.19 -0.40
CA TYR A 130 2.95 10.42 -1.08
C TYR A 130 1.99 11.24 -0.22
N LEU A 131 2.28 12.52 -0.11
CA LEU A 131 1.34 13.55 0.35
C LEU A 131 0.89 14.33 -0.89
N PRO A 132 -0.26 13.98 -1.49
CA PRO A 132 -0.73 14.65 -2.69
C PRO A 132 -1.14 16.10 -2.39
N SER A 133 -0.85 17.00 -3.32
CA SER A 133 -1.40 18.36 -3.31
C SER A 133 -2.85 18.40 -3.78
N ASP A 134 -3.26 17.39 -4.56
CA ASP A 134 -4.64 17.15 -4.99
C ASP A 134 -4.91 15.65 -5.06
N MET A 135 -5.61 15.11 -4.05
CA MET A 135 -5.96 13.69 -3.95
C MET A 135 -6.80 13.22 -5.13
N LYS A 136 -7.78 14.03 -5.55
CA LYS A 136 -8.63 13.70 -6.68
C LYS A 136 -7.82 13.62 -7.96
N GLY A 137 -6.94 14.60 -8.19
CA GLY A 137 -6.07 14.60 -9.36
C GLY A 137 -5.11 13.40 -9.40
N PHE A 138 -4.57 12.96 -8.25
CA PHE A 138 -3.76 11.74 -8.17
C PHE A 138 -4.57 10.52 -8.62
N GLN A 139 -5.76 10.31 -8.05
CA GLN A 139 -6.64 9.19 -8.39
C GLN A 139 -7.07 9.21 -9.87
N GLU A 140 -7.41 10.39 -10.41
CA GLU A 140 -7.75 10.54 -11.83
C GLU A 140 -6.57 10.20 -12.76
N ASN A 141 -5.35 10.54 -12.36
CA ASN A 141 -4.15 10.17 -13.12
C ASN A 141 -3.85 8.67 -13.03
N TYR A 142 -4.06 8.04 -11.88
CA TYR A 142 -3.95 6.58 -11.74
C TYR A 142 -4.98 5.88 -12.64
N ARG A 143 -6.25 6.30 -12.58
CA ARG A 143 -7.30 5.80 -13.46
C ARG A 143 -6.93 5.91 -14.93
N LYS A 144 -6.41 7.07 -15.36
CA LYS A 144 -5.99 7.30 -16.75
C LYS A 144 -4.93 6.28 -17.17
N GLN A 145 -3.90 6.09 -16.36
CA GLN A 145 -2.85 5.11 -16.65
C GLN A 145 -3.39 3.69 -16.65
N ALA A 146 -4.25 3.33 -15.69
CA ALA A 146 -4.94 2.05 -15.66
C ALA A 146 -5.69 1.78 -16.97
N GLN A 147 -6.43 2.79 -17.47
CA GLN A 147 -7.14 2.68 -18.74
C GLN A 147 -6.21 2.55 -19.95
N GLU A 148 -5.05 3.23 -19.97
CA GLU A 148 -4.08 3.06 -21.05
C GLU A 148 -3.48 1.65 -21.06
N PHE A 149 -3.08 1.12 -19.90
CA PHE A 149 -2.63 -0.28 -19.79
C PHE A 149 -3.73 -1.26 -20.22
N ALA A 150 -4.99 -0.96 -19.90
CA ALA A 150 -6.12 -1.78 -20.30
C ALA A 150 -6.32 -1.86 -21.82
N LYS A 151 -5.87 -0.86 -22.59
CA LYS A 151 -5.97 -0.88 -24.06
C LYS A 151 -4.95 -1.81 -24.69
N GLU A 152 -3.78 -1.96 -24.06
CA GLU A 152 -2.70 -2.80 -24.58
C GLU A 152 -2.94 -4.27 -24.28
N ASP A 153 -3.31 -4.58 -23.03
CA ASP A 153 -3.40 -5.97 -22.55
C ASP A 153 -4.84 -6.40 -22.14
N GLY A 154 -5.84 -5.53 -22.29
CA GLY A 154 -7.17 -5.71 -21.69
C GLY A 154 -7.19 -5.32 -20.21
N TRP A 155 -8.37 -5.33 -19.57
CA TRP A 155 -8.46 -5.23 -18.11
C TRP A 155 -7.82 -6.48 -17.48
N THR A 156 -6.51 -6.46 -17.34
CA THR A 156 -5.73 -7.56 -16.76
C THR A 156 -5.77 -7.51 -15.24
N ASP A 157 -5.43 -8.63 -14.62
CA ASP A 157 -5.24 -8.78 -13.17
C ASP A 157 -4.43 -7.65 -12.54
N LYS A 158 -3.48 -7.06 -13.28
CA LYS A 158 -2.65 -5.95 -12.80
C LYS A 158 -3.45 -4.71 -12.42
N LEU A 159 -4.60 -4.49 -13.07
CA LEU A 159 -5.51 -3.36 -12.79
C LEU A 159 -6.51 -3.69 -11.69
N ALA A 160 -6.98 -4.95 -11.64
CA ALA A 160 -7.85 -5.42 -10.57
C ALA A 160 -7.14 -5.54 -9.20
N ARG A 161 -5.83 -5.77 -9.21
CA ARG A 161 -4.98 -5.83 -8.01
C ARG A 161 -4.76 -4.47 -7.34
N GLY A 162 -5.05 -3.37 -8.03
CA GLY A 162 -4.71 -2.01 -7.58
C GLY A 162 -3.21 -1.82 -7.35
N ARG A 163 -2.80 -0.60 -6.97
CA ARG A 163 -1.39 -0.29 -6.64
C ARG A 163 -1.28 0.57 -5.40
N PHE A 164 -2.04 1.64 -5.37
CA PHE A 164 -1.94 2.66 -4.32
C PHE A 164 -2.96 2.40 -3.22
N LEU A 165 -2.51 2.50 -1.97
CA LEU A 165 -3.36 2.46 -0.78
C LEU A 165 -3.57 3.88 -0.26
N PHE A 166 -4.82 4.23 -0.02
CA PHE A 166 -5.26 5.58 0.27
C PHE A 166 -5.68 5.71 1.73
N GLY A 167 -5.07 6.69 2.40
CA GLY A 167 -5.64 7.36 3.57
C GLY A 167 -6.51 8.53 3.13
N ALA A 168 -6.96 9.33 4.10
CA ALA A 168 -7.77 10.52 3.83
C ALA A 168 -6.98 11.60 3.08
N ASP A 169 -5.69 11.74 3.39
CA ASP A 169 -4.80 12.82 2.93
C ASP A 169 -3.39 12.35 2.57
N PHE A 170 -3.15 11.04 2.54
CA PHE A 170 -1.87 10.44 2.15
C PHE A 170 -2.07 9.15 1.36
N ILE A 171 -1.02 8.70 0.69
CA ILE A 171 -0.99 7.51 -0.14
C ILE A 171 0.25 6.69 0.21
N VAL A 172 0.11 5.37 0.20
CA VAL A 172 1.21 4.42 0.34
C VAL A 172 1.26 3.52 -0.90
N ASP A 173 2.44 3.43 -1.51
CA ASP A 173 2.78 2.49 -2.58
C ASP A 173 3.80 1.49 -2.01
N PRO A 174 3.35 0.31 -1.55
CA PRO A 174 4.22 -0.70 -0.98
C PRO A 174 5.01 -1.39 -2.09
N THR A 175 6.32 -1.54 -1.91
CA THR A 175 7.15 -2.25 -2.90
C THR A 175 7.00 -3.77 -2.82
N ASN A 176 6.26 -4.27 -1.81
CA ASN A 176 5.87 -5.67 -1.66
C ASN A 176 4.34 -5.79 -1.50
N TYR A 177 3.72 -6.60 -2.37
CA TYR A 177 2.29 -6.86 -2.37
C TYR A 177 1.73 -7.40 -1.04
N GLN A 178 2.47 -8.27 -0.35
CA GLN A 178 2.05 -8.88 0.92
C GLN A 178 1.85 -7.82 2.02
N ALA A 179 2.62 -6.72 1.98
CA ALA A 179 2.45 -5.61 2.92
C ALA A 179 1.12 -4.87 2.73
N SER A 180 0.51 -4.95 1.55
CA SER A 180 -0.79 -4.32 1.26
C SER A 180 -1.89 -4.85 2.17
N LYS A 181 -1.88 -6.15 2.49
CA LYS A 181 -2.90 -6.75 3.36
C LYS A 181 -2.91 -6.13 4.75
N THR A 182 -1.75 -6.01 5.39
CA THR A 182 -1.62 -5.40 6.72
C THR A 182 -2.04 -3.93 6.70
N LEU A 183 -1.72 -3.19 5.64
CA LEU A 183 -2.14 -1.79 5.48
C LEU A 183 -3.66 -1.64 5.28
N LEU A 184 -4.28 -2.57 4.56
CA LEU A 184 -5.74 -2.64 4.41
C LEU A 184 -6.43 -2.95 5.74
N GLU A 185 -5.88 -3.88 6.53
CA GLU A 185 -6.33 -4.18 7.89
C GLU A 185 -6.15 -2.99 8.84
N ALA A 186 -5.12 -2.17 8.62
CA ALA A 186 -4.89 -0.91 9.33
C ALA A 186 -5.81 0.24 8.88
N GLY A 187 -6.69 0.00 7.89
CA GLY A 187 -7.75 0.91 7.50
C GLY A 187 -7.48 1.75 6.25
N LEU A 188 -6.35 1.57 5.57
CA LEU A 188 -6.19 2.08 4.21
C LEU A 188 -7.10 1.34 3.24
N LEU A 189 -7.40 1.96 2.11
CA LEU A 189 -8.16 1.33 1.04
C LEU A 189 -7.41 1.39 -0.29
N LEU A 190 -7.48 0.32 -1.06
CA LEU A 190 -6.94 0.19 -2.39
C LEU A 190 -7.89 0.83 -3.40
N GLU A 191 -7.37 1.60 -4.35
CA GLU A 191 -8.18 2.08 -5.49
C GLU A 191 -8.30 1.01 -6.58
N ASN A 192 -9.53 0.75 -7.02
CA ASN A 192 -9.84 -0.11 -8.15
C ASN A 192 -10.72 0.65 -9.15
N CYS A 193 -10.31 0.66 -10.41
CA CYS A 193 -10.95 1.40 -11.49
C CYS A 193 -11.56 0.50 -12.59
N ASP A 194 -11.58 -0.82 -12.39
CA ASP A 194 -12.22 -1.74 -13.33
C ASP A 194 -13.75 -1.59 -13.26
N PRO A 195 -14.44 -1.25 -14.36
CA PRO A 195 -15.89 -1.06 -14.36
C PRO A 195 -16.68 -2.34 -14.05
N SER A 196 -16.04 -3.52 -14.16
CA SER A 196 -16.63 -4.82 -13.83
C SER A 196 -16.35 -5.24 -12.38
N PHE A 197 -15.52 -4.50 -11.65
CA PHE A 197 -15.13 -4.84 -10.31
C PHE A 197 -16.32 -4.90 -9.36
N LYS A 198 -16.39 -5.98 -8.59
CA LYS A 198 -17.29 -6.15 -7.46
C LYS A 198 -16.52 -6.82 -6.34
N ALA A 199 -16.36 -6.13 -5.23
CA ALA A 199 -15.81 -6.75 -4.04
C ALA A 199 -16.80 -7.83 -3.53
N PRO A 200 -16.31 -8.96 -2.99
CA PRO A 200 -17.17 -9.93 -2.32
C PRO A 200 -17.91 -9.33 -1.12
N ASP A 201 -18.99 -9.98 -0.70
CA ASP A 201 -19.72 -9.58 0.50
C ASP A 201 -18.79 -9.60 1.73
N GLY A 202 -18.93 -8.59 2.59
CA GLY A 202 -18.13 -8.43 3.80
C GLY A 202 -16.89 -7.54 3.64
N TYR A 203 -16.51 -7.18 2.40
CA TYR A 203 -15.49 -6.17 2.17
C TYR A 203 -16.09 -4.76 2.17
N ARG A 204 -15.28 -3.82 2.63
CA ARG A 204 -15.59 -2.39 2.61
C ARG A 204 -15.35 -1.85 1.22
N VAL A 205 -16.35 -1.17 0.67
CA VAL A 205 -16.27 -0.44 -0.61
C VAL A 205 -16.86 0.94 -0.40
N GLN A 206 -16.20 1.96 -0.94
CA GLN A 206 -16.70 3.33 -0.99
C GLN A 206 -16.26 4.00 -2.29
N ASP A 207 -16.89 5.10 -2.65
CA ASP A 207 -16.51 5.85 -3.84
C ASP A 207 -15.08 6.42 -3.70
N ALA A 208 -14.29 6.31 -4.77
CA ALA A 208 -13.08 7.11 -4.91
C ALA A 208 -13.44 8.54 -5.34
N GLN A 209 -12.50 9.47 -5.20
CA GLN A 209 -12.65 10.83 -5.72
C GLN A 209 -12.54 10.86 -7.26
N ALA A 210 -11.83 9.91 -7.85
CA ALA A 210 -11.86 9.66 -9.29
C ALA A 210 -13.18 9.00 -9.71
N SER A 211 -13.88 9.64 -10.65
CA SER A 211 -15.16 9.13 -11.14
C SER A 211 -15.03 7.72 -11.71
N GLY A 212 -15.90 6.80 -11.25
CA GLY A 212 -15.94 5.43 -11.75
C GLY A 212 -14.84 4.52 -11.20
N CYS A 213 -14.09 4.97 -10.19
CA CYS A 213 -13.24 4.12 -9.37
C CYS A 213 -13.86 3.99 -7.98
N VAL A 214 -13.48 2.92 -7.27
CA VAL A 214 -13.86 2.67 -5.88
C VAL A 214 -12.61 2.51 -5.04
N LEU A 215 -12.74 2.79 -3.75
CA LEU A 215 -11.79 2.42 -2.73
C LEU A 215 -12.30 1.18 -1.99
N THR A 216 -11.46 0.17 -1.83
CA THR A 216 -11.84 -1.12 -1.23
C THR A 216 -10.75 -1.70 -0.33
N ASN A 217 -11.14 -2.48 0.68
CA ASN A 217 -10.19 -3.32 1.44
C ASN A 217 -10.09 -4.75 0.90
N TYR A 218 -10.68 -5.01 -0.27
CA TYR A 218 -10.52 -6.27 -0.97
C TYR A 218 -9.24 -6.23 -1.82
N LEU A 219 -8.34 -7.17 -1.54
CA LEU A 219 -7.12 -7.40 -2.28
C LEU A 219 -7.30 -8.68 -3.10
N LEU A 220 -7.19 -8.60 -4.43
CA LEU A 220 -7.34 -9.76 -5.30
C LEU A 220 -6.13 -10.70 -5.15
N ASP A 221 -6.28 -11.89 -4.56
CA ASP A 221 -5.15 -12.81 -4.41
C ASP A 221 -4.72 -13.34 -5.81
N PRO A 222 -3.43 -13.33 -6.15
CA PRO A 222 -2.92 -14.00 -7.35
C PRO A 222 -3.31 -15.48 -7.47
N LEU A 223 -3.67 -16.14 -6.36
CA LEU A 223 -4.11 -17.54 -6.31
C LEU A 223 -5.63 -17.73 -6.41
N ASP A 224 -6.41 -16.65 -6.38
CA ASP A 224 -7.88 -16.71 -6.55
C ASP A 224 -8.31 -16.81 -8.04
N GLN A 225 -7.37 -17.19 -8.94
CA GLN A 225 -7.57 -17.38 -10.37
C GLN A 225 -7.26 -18.79 -10.86
#